data_AF-A0A926DT03-F1
#
_entry.id   AF-A0A926DT03-F1
#
_cell.length_a   1.000
_cell.length_b   1.000
_cell.length_c   1.000
_cell.angle_alpha   90.00
_cell.angle_beta   90.00
_cell.angle_gamma   90.00
#
_symmetry.space_group_name_H-M   'P 1'
#
loop_
_entity.id
_entity.type
_entity.pdbx_description
1 polymer ?
#
loop_
_entity_poly.entity_id
_entity_poly.type
_entity_poly.pdbx_seq_one_letter_code
_entity_poly.pdbx_strand_id
1 'polypeptide(L)'
;MSDVSMDKKLKGKDLITIGIFSAIYFVINFIFMLMGGIHPVLWMLMPGFIAVFAGIPFMLMVAKVQKPGAVFLMGLITALIYFATGQFTLVILVAMASTCILSEIVRGITKYNSFKGNSIAYVIYSLGMVGSPLPIWLFKKDFLAQIAEQGMPLDYVSAVEALSSNAMLIVLIVAPIIGGIIGAFIAKGLFQKHFVKAGIV
;
A
#
# COMPACT_ATOMS: atom_id res chain seq x y z
N MET A 1 -34.32 -17.57 -19.84
CA MET A 1 -32.85 -17.40 -19.95
C MET A 1 -32.37 -17.05 -18.56
N SER A 2 -31.49 -17.89 -18.00
CA SER A 2 -31.20 -18.08 -16.58
C SER A 2 -30.90 -16.83 -15.76
N ASP A 3 -31.58 -16.73 -14.61
CA ASP A 3 -31.20 -15.97 -13.43
C ASP A 3 -29.73 -16.23 -13.04
N VAL A 4 -28.83 -15.35 -13.47
CA VAL A 4 -27.52 -15.22 -12.87
C VAL A 4 -27.65 -14.12 -11.83
N SER A 5 -28.07 -14.49 -10.61
CA SER A 5 -27.80 -13.65 -9.46
C SER A 5 -26.27 -13.55 -9.33
N MET A 6 -25.69 -12.49 -9.92
CA MET A 6 -24.33 -12.08 -9.62
C MET A 6 -24.33 -11.69 -8.14
N ASP A 7 -24.09 -12.67 -7.27
CA ASP A 7 -23.96 -12.49 -5.84
C ASP A 7 -22.67 -11.70 -5.57
N LYS A 8 -22.77 -10.37 -5.77
CA LYS A 8 -21.71 -9.39 -5.59
C LYS A 8 -21.41 -9.14 -4.11
N LYS A 9 -22.11 -9.80 -3.20
CA LYS A 9 -21.87 -9.69 -1.75
C LYS A 9 -20.66 -10.51 -1.34
N LEU A 10 -19.85 -9.93 -0.46
CA LEU A 10 -18.72 -10.61 0.18
C LEU A 10 -19.25 -11.71 1.09
N LYS A 11 -18.71 -12.93 0.93
CA LYS A 11 -19.02 -14.07 1.78
C LYS A 11 -17.98 -14.16 2.90
N GLY A 12 -18.28 -14.91 3.98
CA GLY A 12 -17.34 -15.09 5.09
C GLY A 12 -15.95 -15.58 4.66
N LYS A 13 -15.88 -16.49 3.67
CA LYS A 13 -14.61 -16.94 3.08
C LYS A 13 -13.81 -15.82 2.40
N ASP A 14 -14.50 -14.85 1.80
CA ASP A 14 -13.88 -13.72 1.11
C ASP A 14 -13.30 -12.76 2.16
N LEU A 15 -14.03 -12.52 3.25
CA LEU A 15 -13.56 -11.72 4.38
C LEU A 15 -12.33 -12.33 5.06
N ILE A 16 -12.33 -13.66 5.28
CA ILE A 16 -11.16 -14.38 5.82
C ILE A 16 -9.96 -14.21 4.89
N THR A 17 -10.16 -14.35 3.58
CA THR A 17 -9.10 -14.19 2.58
C THR A 17 -8.53 -12.76 2.59
N ILE A 18 -9.39 -11.74 2.63
CA ILE A 18 -8.99 -10.34 2.74
C ILE A 18 -8.19 -10.12 4.03
N GLY A 19 -8.65 -10.66 5.16
CA GLY A 19 -7.96 -10.56 6.45
C GLY A 19 -6.56 -11.16 6.42
N ILE A 20 -6.40 -12.36 5.89
CA ILE A 20 -5.08 -13.04 5.78
C ILE A 20 -4.12 -12.21 4.92
N PHE A 21 -4.53 -11.77 3.74
CA PHE A 21 -3.65 -10.97 2.89
C PHE A 21 -3.37 -9.58 3.43
N SER A 22 -4.32 -8.98 4.17
CA SER A 22 -4.10 -7.72 4.89
C SER A 22 -3.07 -7.88 6.00
N ALA A 23 -3.09 -9.00 6.73
CA ALA A 23 -2.09 -9.31 7.74
C ALA A 23 -0.69 -9.49 7.11
N ILE A 24 -0.59 -10.23 6.00
CA ILE A 24 0.69 -10.39 5.27
C ILE A 24 1.19 -9.03 4.76
N TYR A 25 0.30 -8.23 4.18
CA TYR A 25 0.61 -6.88 3.75
C TYR A 25 1.15 -6.04 4.91
N PHE A 26 0.48 -6.06 6.06
CA PHE A 26 0.91 -5.35 7.25
C PHE A 26 2.31 -5.81 7.72
N VAL A 27 2.59 -7.11 7.79
CA VAL A 27 3.91 -7.61 8.18
C VAL A 27 5.01 -7.09 7.24
N ILE A 28 4.77 -7.08 5.92
CA ILE A 28 5.72 -6.51 4.95
C ILE A 28 5.94 -5.02 5.23
N ASN A 29 4.85 -4.26 5.43
CA ASN A 29 4.93 -2.84 5.74
C ASN A 29 5.72 -2.59 7.03
N PHE A 30 5.45 -3.37 8.07
CA PHE A 30 6.10 -3.26 9.37
C PHE A 30 7.61 -3.49 9.29
N ILE A 31 8.07 -4.49 8.52
CA ILE A 31 9.51 -4.74 8.31
C ILE A 31 10.18 -3.53 7.66
N PHE A 32 9.61 -2.97 6.59
CA PHE A 32 10.19 -1.80 5.92
C PHE A 32 10.09 -0.53 6.75
N MET A 33 9.06 -0.42 7.58
CA MET A 33 8.90 0.68 8.54
C MET A 33 10.01 0.67 9.60
N LEU A 34 10.35 -0.52 10.14
CA LEU A 34 11.49 -0.68 11.05
C LEU A 34 12.81 -0.34 10.36
N MET A 35 12.99 -0.75 9.10
CA MET A 35 14.17 -0.40 8.30
C MET A 35 14.25 1.12 8.03
N GLY A 36 13.12 1.79 7.86
CA GLY A 36 13.04 3.24 7.68
C GLY A 36 13.62 4.00 8.88
N GLY A 37 13.44 3.49 10.10
CA GLY A 37 14.01 4.10 11.30
C GLY A 37 15.55 4.06 11.38
N ILE A 38 16.22 3.22 10.59
CA ILE A 38 17.68 3.09 10.59
C ILE A 38 18.34 4.20 9.77
N HIS A 39 17.73 4.61 8.65
CA HIS A 39 18.32 5.60 7.75
C HIS A 39 17.25 6.46 7.02
N PRO A 40 17.37 7.80 7.00
CA PRO A 40 16.38 8.71 6.39
C PRO A 40 16.05 8.42 4.92
N VAL A 41 17.06 8.04 4.14
CA VAL A 41 16.85 7.67 2.71
C VAL A 41 16.01 6.40 2.57
N LEU A 42 16.17 5.42 3.46
CA LEU A 42 15.34 4.20 3.46
C LEU A 42 13.90 4.54 3.82
N TRP A 43 13.69 5.48 4.75
CA TRP A 43 12.35 5.98 5.06
C TRP A 43 11.69 6.68 3.88
N MET A 44 12.43 7.47 3.09
CA MET A 44 11.87 8.12 1.89
C MET A 44 11.56 7.13 0.76
N LEU A 45 12.38 6.09 0.59
CA LEU A 45 12.17 5.05 -0.43
C LEU A 45 11.27 3.91 0.03
N MET A 46 10.87 3.90 1.31
CA MET A 46 10.04 2.88 1.94
C MET A 46 8.76 2.59 1.13
N PRO A 47 7.97 3.58 0.66
CA PRO A 47 6.78 3.30 -0.15
C PRO A 47 7.11 2.54 -1.43
N GLY A 48 8.27 2.81 -2.04
CA GLY A 48 8.77 2.10 -3.22
C GLY A 48 9.09 0.63 -2.92
N PHE A 49 9.83 0.36 -1.85
CA PHE A 49 10.15 -1.01 -1.45
C PHE A 49 8.90 -1.79 -1.05
N ILE A 50 8.04 -1.19 -0.22
CA ILE A 50 6.75 -1.79 0.16
C ILE A 50 5.95 -2.11 -1.11
N ALA A 51 5.89 -1.20 -2.09
CA ALA A 51 5.17 -1.44 -3.33
C ALA A 51 5.70 -2.64 -4.15
N VAL A 52 6.98 -2.97 -4.05
CA VAL A 52 7.53 -4.16 -4.74
C VAL A 52 7.07 -5.44 -4.06
N PHE A 53 7.27 -5.54 -2.75
CA PHE A 53 7.03 -6.79 -2.02
C PHE A 53 5.56 -7.01 -1.69
N ALA A 54 4.84 -5.95 -1.34
CA ALA A 54 3.44 -6.00 -0.99
C ALA A 54 2.53 -6.15 -2.22
N GLY A 55 3.09 -6.08 -3.43
CA GLY A 55 2.39 -6.34 -4.68
C GLY A 55 1.94 -7.78 -4.80
N ILE A 56 2.71 -8.72 -4.24
CA ILE A 56 2.37 -10.14 -4.25
C ILE A 56 1.08 -10.43 -3.46
N PRO A 57 0.96 -10.11 -2.15
CA PRO A 57 -0.25 -10.37 -1.40
C PRO A 57 -1.45 -9.56 -1.91
N PHE A 58 -1.25 -8.32 -2.36
CA PHE A 58 -2.33 -7.53 -2.94
C PHE A 58 -2.88 -8.20 -4.20
N MET A 59 -2.02 -8.61 -5.13
CA MET A 59 -2.41 -9.28 -6.36
C MET A 59 -3.12 -10.61 -6.08
N LEU A 60 -2.62 -11.39 -5.13
CA LEU A 60 -3.25 -12.64 -4.69
C LEU A 60 -4.66 -12.41 -4.14
N MET A 61 -4.82 -11.36 -3.32
CA MET A 61 -6.11 -11.00 -2.75
C MET A 61 -7.10 -10.63 -3.85
N VAL A 62 -6.74 -9.73 -4.78
CA VAL A 62 -7.65 -9.30 -5.84
C VAL A 62 -7.91 -10.37 -6.90
N ALA A 63 -7.03 -11.36 -7.03
CA ALA A 63 -7.24 -12.53 -7.87
C ALA A 63 -8.22 -13.53 -7.24
N LYS A 64 -8.12 -13.77 -5.92
CA LYS A 64 -9.05 -14.64 -5.18
C LYS A 64 -10.41 -14.00 -4.92
N VAL A 65 -10.42 -12.69 -4.67
CA VAL A 65 -11.62 -11.91 -4.33
C VAL A 65 -11.91 -10.92 -5.44
N GLN A 66 -12.54 -11.42 -6.50
CA GLN A 66 -13.00 -10.63 -7.66
C GLN A 66 -14.35 -9.93 -7.37
N LYS A 67 -14.51 -9.37 -6.18
CA LYS A 67 -15.74 -8.73 -5.70
C LYS A 67 -15.47 -7.30 -5.25
N PRO A 68 -16.49 -6.43 -5.31
CA PRO A 68 -16.40 -5.06 -4.80
C PRO A 68 -16.13 -5.03 -3.30
N GLY A 69 -15.34 -4.05 -2.87
CA GLY A 69 -15.04 -3.75 -1.46
C GLY A 69 -13.81 -4.45 -0.90
N ALA A 70 -13.13 -5.31 -1.67
CA ALA A 70 -11.98 -6.06 -1.18
C ALA A 70 -10.76 -5.15 -0.90
N VAL A 71 -10.49 -4.15 -1.77
CA VAL A 71 -9.40 -3.20 -1.52
C VAL A 71 -9.79 -2.21 -0.44
N PHE A 72 -11.05 -1.79 -0.40
CA PHE A 72 -11.56 -0.92 0.67
C PHE A 72 -11.41 -1.57 2.06
N LEU A 73 -11.80 -2.83 2.22
CA LEU A 73 -11.63 -3.56 3.49
C LEU A 73 -10.18 -3.76 3.86
N MET A 74 -9.31 -4.08 2.90
CA MET A 74 -7.87 -4.17 3.13
C MET A 74 -7.30 -2.83 3.60
N GLY A 75 -7.70 -1.73 2.96
CA GLY A 75 -7.37 -0.37 3.36
C GLY A 75 -7.85 -0.02 4.77
N LEU A 76 -9.09 -0.39 5.10
CA LEU A 76 -9.67 -0.17 6.43
C LEU A 76 -8.90 -0.93 7.52
N ILE A 77 -8.62 -2.22 7.29
CA ILE A 77 -7.80 -3.03 8.23
C ILE A 77 -6.43 -2.39 8.40
N THR A 78 -5.79 -1.99 7.30
CA THR A 78 -4.47 -1.36 7.33
C THR A 78 -4.50 -0.03 8.11
N ALA A 79 -5.52 0.80 7.90
CA ALA A 79 -5.71 2.06 8.63
C ALA A 79 -5.93 1.85 10.14
N LEU A 80 -6.73 0.85 10.52
CA LEU A 80 -6.94 0.47 11.93
C LEU A 80 -5.64 0.01 12.58
N ILE A 81 -4.80 -0.73 11.85
CA ILE A 81 -3.50 -1.14 12.39
C ILE A 81 -2.57 0.06 12.53
N TYR A 82 -2.52 0.96 11.54
CA TYR A 82 -1.71 2.19 11.66
C TYR A 82 -2.15 3.05 12.84
N PHE A 83 -3.47 3.14 13.10
CA PHE A 83 -4.00 3.75 14.32
C PHE A 83 -3.46 3.09 15.59
N ALA A 84 -3.52 1.75 15.66
CA ALA A 84 -3.02 1.01 16.82
C ALA A 84 -1.50 1.13 17.03
N THR A 85 -0.72 1.29 15.96
CA THR A 85 0.74 1.48 16.03
C THR A 85 1.16 2.91 16.40
N GLY A 86 0.23 3.85 16.53
CA GLY A 86 0.52 5.24 16.89
C GLY A 86 1.13 6.10 15.77
N GLN A 87 1.33 5.55 14.56
CA GLN A 87 1.81 6.29 13.39
C GLN A 87 0.68 7.04 12.67
N PHE A 88 -0.20 7.67 13.46
CA PHE A 88 -1.47 8.19 12.98
C PHE A 88 -1.33 9.67 12.61
N THR A 89 -0.93 9.95 11.37
CA THR A 89 -1.00 11.31 10.81
C THR A 89 -2.26 11.45 9.96
N LEU A 90 -2.97 12.57 10.07
CA LEU A 90 -4.17 12.81 9.25
C LEU A 90 -3.87 12.71 7.74
N VAL A 91 -2.65 13.07 7.34
CA VAL A 91 -2.14 12.98 5.97
C VAL A 91 -2.10 11.54 5.44
N ILE A 92 -1.59 10.58 6.22
CA ILE A 92 -1.51 9.17 5.76
C ILE A 92 -2.91 8.57 5.62
N LEU A 93 -3.86 8.94 6.48
CA LEU A 93 -5.24 8.45 6.39
C LEU A 93 -5.96 9.01 5.18
N VAL A 94 -5.85 10.31 4.92
CA VAL A 94 -6.47 10.93 3.76
C VAL A 94 -5.85 10.37 2.47
N ALA A 95 -4.52 10.20 2.45
CA ALA A 95 -3.83 9.57 1.33
C ALA A 95 -4.29 8.13 1.11
N MET A 96 -4.27 7.28 2.14
CA MET A 96 -4.71 5.90 2.03
C MET A 96 -6.20 5.77 1.70
N ALA A 97 -7.07 6.56 2.33
CA ALA A 97 -8.50 6.53 2.05
C ALA A 97 -8.79 6.94 0.59
N SER A 98 -8.16 8.02 0.10
CA SER A 98 -8.33 8.46 -1.28
C SER A 98 -7.82 7.42 -2.28
N THR A 99 -6.64 6.83 -2.06
CA THR A 99 -6.11 5.81 -2.97
C THR A 99 -6.86 4.49 -2.89
N CYS A 100 -7.40 4.10 -1.74
CA CYS A 100 -8.28 2.94 -1.60
C CYS A 100 -9.55 3.11 -2.43
N ILE A 101 -10.20 4.27 -2.32
CA ILE A 101 -11.42 4.58 -3.08
C ILE A 101 -11.11 4.58 -4.58
N LEU A 102 -10.05 5.28 -5.00
CA LEU A 102 -9.64 5.33 -6.41
C LEU A 102 -9.28 3.94 -6.97
N SER A 103 -8.55 3.14 -6.19
CA SER A 103 -8.20 1.76 -6.55
C SER A 103 -9.44 0.88 -6.72
N GLU A 104 -10.41 0.98 -5.80
CA GLU A 104 -11.66 0.23 -5.89
C GLU A 104 -12.52 0.68 -7.09
N ILE A 105 -12.55 1.98 -7.40
CA ILE A 105 -13.20 2.51 -8.61
C ILE A 105 -12.56 1.91 -9.88
N VAL A 106 -11.23 1.89 -9.97
CA VAL A 106 -10.52 1.29 -11.12
C VAL A 106 -10.85 -0.19 -11.26
N ARG A 107 -10.92 -0.94 -10.15
CA ARG A 107 -11.34 -2.34 -10.19
C ARG A 107 -12.80 -2.49 -10.63
N GLY A 108 -13.67 -1.58 -10.21
CA GLY A 108 -15.06 -1.48 -10.66
C GLY A 108 -15.19 -1.29 -12.17
N ILE A 109 -14.46 -0.32 -12.72
CA ILE A 109 -14.44 -0.03 -14.17
C ILE A 109 -13.88 -1.21 -14.96
N THR A 110 -12.87 -1.89 -14.43
CA THR A 110 -12.22 -3.04 -15.08
C THR A 110 -12.89 -4.39 -14.82
N LYS A 111 -14.11 -4.37 -14.26
CA LYS A 111 -14.95 -5.54 -13.97
C LYS A 111 -14.29 -6.59 -13.06
N TYR A 112 -13.36 -6.18 -12.19
CA TYR A 112 -12.68 -6.99 -11.16
C TYR A 112 -11.85 -8.21 -11.64
N ASN A 113 -11.94 -8.58 -12.92
CA ASN A 113 -11.27 -9.77 -13.49
C ASN A 113 -10.02 -9.43 -14.33
N SER A 114 -9.79 -8.14 -14.62
CA SER A 114 -8.65 -7.73 -15.46
C SER A 114 -7.36 -7.62 -14.65
N PHE A 115 -6.32 -8.37 -15.03
CA PHE A 115 -4.98 -8.24 -14.46
C PHE A 115 -4.41 -6.82 -14.64
N LYS A 116 -4.61 -6.20 -15.81
CA LYS A 116 -4.17 -4.82 -16.06
C LYS A 116 -4.89 -3.83 -15.15
N GLY A 117 -6.20 -4.01 -14.96
CA GLY A 117 -7.00 -3.20 -14.05
C GLY A 117 -6.55 -3.34 -12.60
N ASN A 118 -6.32 -4.57 -12.14
CA ASN A 118 -5.79 -4.87 -10.81
C ASN A 118 -4.37 -4.31 -10.62
N SER A 119 -3.53 -4.28 -11.67
CA SER A 119 -2.20 -3.66 -11.63
C SER A 119 -2.26 -2.15 -11.47
N ILE A 120 -3.12 -1.47 -12.23
CA ILE A 120 -3.32 -0.02 -12.09
C ILE A 120 -3.90 0.31 -10.72
N ALA A 121 -4.89 -0.47 -10.26
CA ALA A 121 -5.46 -0.35 -8.93
C ALA A 121 -4.38 -0.51 -7.84
N TYR A 122 -3.46 -1.46 -7.99
CA TYR A 122 -2.36 -1.63 -7.05
C TYR A 122 -1.39 -0.45 -7.05
N VAL A 123 -1.01 0.07 -8.23
CA VAL A 123 -0.15 1.27 -8.30
C VAL A 123 -0.81 2.44 -7.58
N ILE A 124 -2.11 2.67 -7.81
CA ILE A 124 -2.87 3.71 -7.12
C ILE A 124 -2.88 3.45 -5.61
N TYR A 125 -3.21 2.24 -5.19
CA TYR A 125 -3.22 1.86 -3.77
C TYR A 125 -1.85 2.09 -3.10
N SER A 126 -0.76 1.72 -3.78
CA SER A 126 0.61 1.87 -3.28
C SER A 126 1.02 3.33 -3.04
N LEU A 127 0.45 4.28 -3.81
CA LEU A 127 0.64 5.71 -3.57
C LEU A 127 0.07 6.17 -2.23
N GLY A 128 -0.84 5.40 -1.61
CA GLY A 128 -1.38 5.73 -0.29
C GLY A 128 -0.30 5.78 0.79
N MET A 129 0.75 4.96 0.64
CA MET A 129 1.90 4.92 1.56
C MET A 129 2.79 6.15 1.48
N VAL A 130 2.72 6.92 0.39
CA VAL A 130 3.41 8.23 0.28
C VAL A 130 2.94 9.19 1.36
N GLY A 131 1.72 9.03 1.87
CA GLY A 131 1.19 9.86 2.95
C GLY A 131 1.94 9.76 4.28
N SER A 132 2.80 8.75 4.48
CA SER A 132 3.67 8.66 5.67
C SER A 132 4.80 9.69 5.64
N PRO A 133 5.60 9.79 4.56
CA PRO A 133 6.63 10.83 4.45
C PRO A 133 6.13 12.20 3.96
N LEU A 134 4.95 12.30 3.35
CA LEU A 134 4.39 13.56 2.85
C LEU A 134 4.29 14.73 3.88
N PRO A 135 4.03 14.49 5.19
CA PRO A 135 3.96 15.55 6.20
C PRO A 135 5.20 16.43 6.30
N ILE A 136 6.40 15.95 5.95
CA ILE A 136 7.62 16.79 5.96
C ILE A 136 7.54 17.94 4.94
N TRP A 137 6.82 17.77 3.82
CA TRP A 137 6.64 18.83 2.83
C TRP A 137 5.45 19.75 3.16
N LEU A 138 4.47 19.25 3.91
CA LEU A 138 3.27 20.02 4.29
C LEU A 138 3.46 20.81 5.59
N PHE A 139 4.12 20.19 6.59
CA PHE A 139 4.25 20.67 7.96
C PHE A 139 5.71 20.52 8.43
N LYS A 140 6.67 20.97 7.62
CA LYS A 140 8.11 20.74 7.85
C LYS A 140 8.56 21.05 9.27
N LYS A 141 8.20 22.22 9.81
CA LYS A 141 8.64 22.66 11.15
C LYS A 141 8.05 21.77 12.25
N ASP A 142 6.76 21.51 12.19
CA ASP A 142 6.06 20.68 13.19
C ASP A 142 6.52 19.23 13.14
N PHE A 143 6.76 18.70 11.93
CA PHE A 143 7.26 17.34 11.73
C PHE A 143 8.70 17.19 12.24
N LEU A 144 9.60 18.13 11.92
CA LEU A 144 10.98 18.11 12.42
C LEU A 144 11.04 18.26 13.95
N ALA A 145 10.20 19.10 14.54
CA ALA A 145 10.05 19.21 15.99
C ALA A 145 9.54 17.91 16.61
N GLN A 146 8.51 17.29 16.01
CA GLN A 146 7.95 16.04 16.49
C GLN A 146 8.96 14.89 16.48
N ILE A 147 9.74 14.72 15.40
CA ILE A 147 10.74 13.64 15.34
C ILE A 147 11.90 13.89 16.31
N ALA A 148 12.26 15.16 16.56
CA ALA A 148 13.26 15.51 17.58
C ALA A 148 12.74 15.22 19.00
N GLU A 149 11.47 15.56 19.30
CA GLU A 149 10.82 15.24 20.57
C GLU A 149 10.63 13.73 20.80
N GLN A 150 10.42 12.96 19.72
CA GLN A 150 10.38 11.50 19.77
C GLN A 150 11.76 10.85 20.03
N GLY A 151 12.82 11.65 20.18
CA GLY A 151 14.15 11.18 20.55
C GLY A 151 15.00 10.70 19.39
N MET A 152 14.66 11.06 18.14
CA MET A 152 15.49 10.73 16.99
C MET A 152 16.82 11.51 17.04
N PRO A 153 17.95 10.89 16.66
CA PRO A 153 19.25 11.57 16.67
C PRO A 153 19.24 12.85 15.83
N LEU A 154 19.94 13.90 16.29
CA LEU A 154 20.03 15.18 15.56
C LEU A 154 20.52 14.99 14.12
N ASP A 155 21.49 14.10 13.91
CA ASP A 155 22.02 13.77 12.58
C ASP A 155 20.93 13.19 11.66
N TYR A 156 20.00 12.41 12.21
CA TYR A 156 18.85 11.88 11.46
C TYR A 156 17.90 13.02 11.09
N VAL A 157 17.56 13.91 12.03
CA VAL A 157 16.67 15.06 11.80
C VAL A 157 17.24 16.01 10.74
N SER A 158 18.54 16.32 10.82
CA SER A 158 19.22 17.16 9.83
C SER A 158 19.31 16.50 8.46
N ALA A 159 19.54 15.19 8.39
CA ALA A 159 19.51 14.46 7.12
C ALA A 159 18.11 14.41 6.50
N VAL A 160 17.07 14.22 7.32
CA VAL A 160 15.67 14.30 6.89
C VAL A 160 15.34 15.68 6.33
N GLU A 161 15.78 16.74 6.99
CA GLU A 161 15.66 18.12 6.51
C GLU A 161 16.40 18.36 5.19
N ALA A 162 17.64 17.88 5.06
CA ALA A 162 18.42 18.02 3.83
C ALA A 162 17.78 17.29 2.65
N LEU A 163 17.15 16.14 2.93
CA LEU A 163 16.43 15.36 1.93
C LEU A 163 15.04 15.93 1.60
N SER A 164 14.53 16.93 2.31
CA SER A 164 13.20 17.53 2.09
C SER A 164 13.14 18.45 0.84
N SER A 165 13.88 18.11 -0.22
CA SER A 165 13.93 18.88 -1.47
C SER A 165 12.75 18.54 -2.40
N ASN A 166 12.44 19.42 -3.35
CA ASN A 166 11.40 19.16 -4.37
C ASN A 166 11.77 17.97 -5.27
N ALA A 167 13.06 17.71 -5.47
CA ALA A 167 13.53 16.55 -6.23
C ALA A 167 13.20 15.23 -5.52
N MET A 168 13.38 15.17 -4.20
CA MET A 168 13.02 13.98 -3.41
C MET A 168 11.52 13.76 -3.31
N LEU A 169 10.70 14.82 -3.37
CA LEU A 169 9.24 14.68 -3.49
C LEU A 169 8.85 13.93 -4.78
N ILE A 170 9.51 14.25 -5.90
CA ILE A 170 9.28 13.53 -7.17
C ILE A 170 9.68 12.08 -7.02
N VAL A 171 10.86 11.80 -6.44
CA VAL A 171 11.33 10.43 -6.18
C VAL A 171 10.35 9.66 -5.30
N LEU A 172 9.80 10.30 -4.28
CA LEU A 172 8.86 9.70 -3.35
C LEU A 172 7.55 9.27 -4.02
N ILE A 173 7.07 10.01 -5.02
CA ILE A 173 5.87 9.65 -5.79
C ILE A 173 6.20 8.60 -6.86
N VAL A 174 7.34 8.73 -7.53
CA VAL A 174 7.75 7.85 -8.64
C VAL A 174 8.16 6.46 -8.14
N ALA A 175 8.82 6.38 -6.98
CA ALA A 175 9.30 5.11 -6.40
C ALA A 175 8.18 4.07 -6.18
N PRO A 176 7.05 4.37 -5.54
CA PRO A 176 5.93 3.42 -5.40
C PRO A 176 5.24 3.12 -6.73
N ILE A 177 5.25 4.03 -7.70
CA ILE A 177 4.72 3.73 -9.05
C ILE A 177 5.57 2.65 -9.72
N ILE A 178 6.88 2.87 -9.78
CA ILE A 178 7.82 1.90 -10.35
C ILE A 178 7.78 0.59 -9.54
N GLY A 179 7.82 0.70 -8.21
CA GLY A 179 7.78 -0.44 -7.31
C GLY A 179 6.50 -1.25 -7.45
N GLY A 180 5.35 -0.58 -7.58
CA GLY A 180 4.05 -1.20 -7.77
C GLY A 180 3.94 -1.93 -9.10
N ILE A 181 4.50 -1.36 -10.17
CA ILE A 181 4.60 -2.02 -11.48
C ILE A 181 5.48 -3.27 -11.37
N ILE A 182 6.68 -3.15 -10.80
CA ILE A 182 7.60 -4.29 -10.62
C ILE A 182 6.93 -5.39 -9.77
N GLY A 183 6.33 -5.02 -8.63
CA GLY A 183 5.61 -5.94 -7.75
C GLY A 183 4.45 -6.66 -8.45
N ALA A 184 3.69 -5.96 -9.28
CA ALA A 184 2.64 -6.55 -10.11
C ALA A 184 3.21 -7.57 -11.11
N PHE A 185 4.32 -7.27 -11.79
CA PHE A 185 4.96 -8.20 -12.73
C PHE A 185 5.57 -9.41 -12.04
N ILE A 186 6.20 -9.23 -10.86
CA ILE A 186 6.69 -10.34 -10.04
C ILE A 186 5.54 -11.26 -9.64
N ALA A 187 4.43 -10.68 -9.15
CA ALA A 187 3.23 -11.43 -8.81
C ALA A 187 2.68 -12.21 -10.01
N LYS A 188 2.65 -11.60 -11.20
CA LYS A 188 2.25 -12.27 -12.46
C LYS A 188 3.13 -13.49 -12.77
N GLY A 189 4.45 -13.34 -12.67
CA GLY A 189 5.39 -14.43 -12.91
C GLY A 189 5.19 -15.59 -11.92
N LEU A 190 4.98 -15.25 -10.65
CA LEU A 190 4.67 -16.24 -9.61
C LEU A 190 3.32 -16.93 -9.83
N PHE A 191 2.29 -16.19 -10.29
CA PHE A 191 0.99 -16.76 -10.64
C PHE A 191 1.10 -17.84 -11.70
N GLN A 192 1.77 -17.52 -12.80
CA GLN A 192 1.92 -18.45 -13.92
C GLN A 192 2.77 -19.67 -13.56
N LYS A 193 3.79 -19.49 -12.71
CA LYS A 193 4.71 -20.58 -12.35
C LYS A 193 4.19 -21.49 -11.23
N HIS A 194 3.57 -20.92 -10.19
CA HIS A 194 3.28 -21.65 -8.95
C HIS A 194 1.80 -21.67 -8.58
N PHE A 195 1.11 -20.54 -8.63
CA PHE A 195 -0.26 -20.48 -8.07
C PHE A 195 -1.33 -21.08 -8.98
N VAL A 196 -1.26 -20.85 -10.30
CA VAL A 196 -2.16 -21.49 -11.27
C VAL A 196 -1.93 -23.00 -11.30
N LYS A 197 -0.66 -23.43 -11.21
CA LYS A 197 -0.32 -24.86 -11.14
C LYS A 197 -0.77 -25.52 -9.84
N ALA A 198 -0.81 -24.78 -8.74
CA ALA A 198 -1.27 -25.25 -7.44
C ALA A 198 -2.79 -25.13 -7.23
N GLY A 199 -3.55 -24.65 -8.23
CA GLY A 199 -5.00 -24.43 -8.11
C GLY A 199 -5.42 -23.39 -7.06
N ILE A 200 -4.47 -22.53 -6.65
CA ILE A 200 -4.70 -21.49 -5.64
C ILE A 200 -5.43 -20.29 -6.27
N VAL A 201 -5.27 -20.08 -7.58
CA VAL A 201 -5.89 -19.04 -8.39
C VAL A 201 -6.31 -19.64 -9.73
#